data_AF-A0A090I085-F1
#
_entry.id   AF-A0A090I085-F1
#
_cell.length_a   1.000
_cell.length_b   1.000
_cell.length_c   1.000
_cell.angle_alpha   90.00
_cell.angle_beta   90.00
_cell.angle_gamma   90.00
#
_symmetry.space_group_name_H-M   'P 1'
#
loop_
_entity.id
_entity.type
_entity.pdbx_description
1 polymer ?
#
loop_
_entity_poly.entity_id
_entity_poly.type
_entity_poly.pdbx_seq_one_letter_code
_entity_poly.pdbx_strand_id
1 'polypeptide(L)' 'MIKVDELKGRIVANGFTQAEIAEKLGITPKTLSLKFKKGVLDSDEIYKLIDILKIEDPVDIFFTQSVT' A
#
# COMPACT_ATOMS: atom_id res chain seq x y z
N MET A 1 -3.56 -12.10 -2.51
CA MET A 1 -2.54 -11.37 -3.32
C MET A 1 -2.86 -9.89 -3.26
N ILE A 2 -1.88 -9.00 -3.17
CA ILE A 2 -2.10 -7.54 -3.11
C ILE A 2 -1.90 -6.95 -4.50
N LYS A 3 -2.79 -6.05 -4.93
CA LYS A 3 -2.64 -5.29 -6.18
C LYS A 3 -1.67 -4.13 -6.01
N VAL A 4 -0.39 -4.46 -5.94
CA VAL A 4 0.69 -3.50 -5.67
C VAL A 4 0.79 -2.41 -6.74
N ASP A 5 0.57 -2.75 -8.02
CA ASP A 5 0.64 -1.78 -9.12
C ASP A 5 -0.49 -0.75 -9.05
N GLU A 6 -1.69 -1.19 -8.66
CA GLU A 6 -2.85 -0.32 -8.45
C GLU A 6 -2.62 0.63 -7.27
N LEU A 7 -2.01 0.12 -6.19
CA LEU A 7 -1.64 0.89 -5.02
C LEU A 7 -0.56 1.93 -5.33
N LYS A 8 0.47 1.58 -6.11
CA LYS A 8 1.47 2.53 -6.63
C LYS A 8 0.83 3.59 -7.53
N GLY A 9 -0.10 3.19 -8.40
CA GLY A 9 -0.87 4.13 -9.22
C GLY A 9 -1.63 5.14 -8.36
N ARG A 10 -2.28 4.68 -7.29
CA ARG A 10 -3.01 5.54 -6.35
C ARG A 10 -2.09 6.49 -5.58
N ILE A 11 -0.89 6.03 -5.19
CA ILE A 11 0.14 6.86 -4.55
C ILE A 11 0.50 8.04 -5.45
N VAL A 12 0.84 7.76 -6.71
CA VAL A 12 1.20 8.80 -7.68
C VAL A 12 0.00 9.69 -8.03
N ALA A 13 -1.21 9.12 -8.13
CA ALA A 13 -2.44 9.87 -8.40
C ALA A 13 -2.79 10.87 -7.27
N ASN A 14 -2.42 10.55 -6.03
CA ASN A 14 -2.55 11.46 -4.88
C ASN A 14 -1.38 12.45 -4.75
N GLY A 15 -0.42 12.42 -5.68
CA GLY A 15 0.76 13.30 -5.67
C GLY A 15 1.83 12.91 -4.66
N PHE A 16 1.74 11.72 -4.07
CA PHE A 16 2.77 11.21 -3.16
C PHE A 16 3.81 10.39 -3.93
N THR A 17 5.03 10.39 -3.43
CA THR A 17 6.06 9.44 -3.84
C THR A 17 6.06 8.21 -2.94
N GLN A 18 6.60 7.10 -3.45
CA GLN A 18 6.78 5.89 -2.64
C GLN A 18 7.69 6.13 -1.42
N ALA A 19 8.66 7.06 -1.54
CA ALA A 19 9.53 7.44 -0.44
C ALA A 19 8.76 8.18 0.66
N GLU A 20 7.93 9.16 0.30
CA GLU A 20 7.11 9.90 1.27
C GLU A 20 6.10 8.99 1.97
N ILE A 21 5.52 8.03 1.25
CA ILE A 21 4.62 7.04 1.86
C ILE A 21 5.37 6.18 2.87
N ALA A 22 6.59 5.74 2.55
CA ALA A 22 7.41 4.99 3.50
C ALA A 22 7.72 5.83 4.76
N GLU A 23 8.06 7.10 4.60
CA GLU A 23 8.28 8.02 5.71
C GLU A 23 7.01 8.19 6.58
N LYS A 24 5.84 8.38 5.95
CA LYS A 24 4.56 8.47 6.67
C LYS A 24 4.17 7.17 7.39
N LEU A 25 4.56 6.03 6.84
CA LEU A 25 4.39 4.72 7.47
C LEU A 25 5.38 4.48 8.62
N GLY A 26 6.44 5.29 8.71
CA GLY A 26 7.51 5.12 9.70
C GLY A 26 8.49 4.00 9.34
N ILE A 27 8.59 3.65 8.05
CA ILE A 27 9.48 2.60 7.54
C ILE A 27 10.43 3.16 6.49
N THR A 28 11.48 2.41 6.17
CA THR A 28 12.37 2.82 5.07
C THR A 28 11.73 2.54 3.71
N PRO A 29 12.03 3.35 2.67
CA PRO A 29 11.58 3.08 1.29
C PRO A 29 11.97 1.69 0.79
N LYS A 30 13.12 1.18 1.25
CA LYS A 30 13.59 -0.18 0.96
C LYS A 30 12.68 -1.24 1.57
N THR A 31 12.25 -1.06 2.82
CA THR A 31 11.30 -1.97 3.49
C THR A 31 9.96 -1.98 2.78
N LEU A 32 9.42 -0.80 2.42
CA LEU A 32 8.16 -0.68 1.68
C LEU A 32 8.25 -1.40 0.33
N SER A 33 9.35 -1.20 -0.41
CA SER A 33 9.57 -1.88 -1.70
C SER A 33 9.67 -3.40 -1.57
N LEU A 34 10.31 -3.90 -0.51
CA LEU A 34 10.35 -5.34 -0.21
C LEU A 34 8.96 -5.90 0.14
N LYS A 35 8.16 -5.16 0.92
CA LYS A 35 6.78 -5.53 1.26
C LYS A 35 5.88 -5.58 0.03
N PHE A 36 6.01 -4.60 -0.87
CA PHE A 36 5.36 -4.61 -2.18
C PHE A 36 5.82 -5.79 -3.05
N LYS A 37 7.12 -6.09 -3.10
CA LYS A 37 7.61 -7.25 -3.86
C LYS A 37 7.09 -8.58 -3.30
N LYS A 38 6.94 -8.68 -1.97
CA LYS A 38 6.37 -9.84 -1.29
C LYS A 38 4.83 -9.87 -1.36
N GLY A 39 4.19 -8.73 -1.59
CA GLY A 39 2.74 -8.59 -1.49
C GLY A 39 2.20 -8.82 -0.08
N VAL A 40 2.97 -8.42 0.95
CA VAL A 40 2.60 -8.59 2.37
C VAL A 40 2.78 -7.24 3.08
N LEU A 41 1.68 -6.68 3.55
CA LEU A 41 1.63 -5.51 4.43
C LEU A 41 0.93 -5.89 5.73
N ASP A 42 1.34 -5.26 6.82
CA ASP A 42 0.70 -5.44 8.12
C ASP A 42 -0.57 -4.59 8.21
N SER A 43 -1.52 -4.98 9.06
CA SER A 43 -2.80 -4.26 9.21
C SER A 43 -2.61 -2.77 9.51
N ASP A 44 -1.64 -2.40 10.36
CA ASP A 44 -1.31 -1.01 10.66
C ASP A 44 -0.85 -0.21 9.42
N GLU A 45 -0.04 -0.83 8.56
CA GLU A 45 0.45 -0.18 7.34
C GLU A 45 -0.68 0.03 6.34
N ILE A 46 -1.55 -0.98 6.24
CA ILE A 46 -2.76 -0.93 5.41
C ILE A 46 -3.66 0.21 5.88
N TYR A 47 -3.99 0.28 7.17
CA TYR A 47 -4.82 1.35 7.73
C TYR A 47 -4.25 2.75 7.46
N LYS A 48 -2.95 2.94 7.69
CA LYS A 48 -2.28 4.22 7.38
C LYS A 48 -2.33 4.56 5.90
N LEU A 49 -2.10 3.58 5.02
CA LEU A 49 -2.19 3.79 3.57
C LEU A 49 -3.59 4.20 3.16
N ILE A 50 -4.62 3.56 3.71
CA ILE A 50 -6.03 3.88 3.43
C ILE A 50 -6.35 5.30 3.84
N ASP A 51 -5.89 5.71 5.03
CA ASP A 51 -6.10 7.06 5.56
C ASP A 51 -5.38 8.12 4.70
N ILE A 52 -4.10 7.89 4.36
CA ILE A 52 -3.27 8.83 3.58
C ILE A 52 -3.78 8.95 2.15
N LEU A 53 -4.08 7.82 1.50
CA LEU A 53 -4.45 7.75 0.09
C LEU A 53 -5.96 7.90 -0.14
N LYS A 54 -6.74 8.03 0.96
CA LYS A 54 -8.20 8.08 0.98
C LYS A 54 -8.81 7.00 0.09
N ILE A 55 -8.36 5.76 0.30
CA ILE A 55 -8.82 4.61 -0.49
C ILE A 55 -10.23 4.27 0.00
N GLU A 56 -11.24 4.48 -0.85
CA GLU A 56 -12.63 4.12 -0.54
C GLU A 56 -12.84 2.60 -0.47
N ASP A 57 -12.19 1.84 -1.35
CA ASP A 57 -12.30 0.38 -1.37
C ASP A 57 -10.93 -0.30 -1.13
N PRO A 58 -10.53 -0.48 0.13
CA PRO A 58 -9.27 -1.14 0.45
C PRO A 58 -9.32 -2.65 0.22
N VAL A 59 -10.51 -3.24 0.19
CA VAL A 59 -10.69 -4.69 0.04
C VAL A 59 -10.26 -5.12 -1.35
N ASP A 60 -10.59 -4.35 -2.38
CA ASP A 60 -10.20 -4.66 -3.76
C ASP A 60 -8.67 -4.64 -3.98
N ILE A 61 -7.96 -3.78 -3.25
CA ILE A 61 -6.50 -3.59 -3.39
C ILE A 61 -5.72 -4.55 -2.50
N PHE A 62 -6.08 -4.65 -1.21
CA PHE A 62 -5.32 -5.40 -0.21
C PHE A 62 -5.83 -6.82 0.00
N PHE A 63 -7.12 -7.07 -0.24
CA PHE A 63 -7.79 -8.34 0.06
C PHE A 63 -8.38 -8.97 -1.21
N THR A 64 -7.59 -9.06 -2.30
CA THR A 64 -8.00 -9.88 -3.46
C THR A 64 -8.23 -11.30 -2.94
N GLN A 65 -9.49 -11.71 -2.89
CA GLN A 65 -9.88 -13.01 -2.39
C GLN A 65 -9.33 -14.06 -3.33
N SER A 66 -8.29 -14.76 -2.91
CA SER A 66 -8.15 -16.17 -3.27
C SER A 66 -8.62 -16.97 -2.08
N VAL A 67 -9.94 -17.05 -1.91
CA VAL A 67 -10.56 -18.19 -1.22
C VAL A 67 -10.53 -19.35 -2.22
N THR A 68 -9.54 -20.23 -2.10
CA THR A 68 -9.57 -21.55 -2.72
C THR A 68 -8.87 -22.52 -1.80
#